data_AF-A0A383BLT0-F1
#
_entry.id   AF-A0A383BLT0-F1
#
_cell.length_a   1.000
_cell.length_b   1.000
_cell.length_c   1.000
_cell.angle_alpha   90.00
_cell.angle_beta   90.00
_cell.angle_gamma   90.00
#
_symmetry.space_group_name_H-M   'P 1'
#
loop_
_entity.id
_entity.type
_entity.pdbx_description
1 polymer ?
#
loop_
_entity_poly.entity_id
_entity_poly.type
_entity_poly.pdbx_seq_one_letter_code
_entity_poly.pdbx_strand_id
1 'polypeptide(L)'
;MTKLNVALILDNSGITKWQRDALEEAQDLVDIRLILNCTNTRTKKRVIRHFFYYVLNIFSLRNRFTKRSVFKSGSVEVIPFKCEYDGVWQAIPKEVSMQLKDNKVDAVIKFGMSLLRIDDHLENIPILSFHHGN
;
A
#
# COMPACT_ATOMS: atom_id res chain seq x y z
N MET A 1 -24.93 -7.79 3.04
CA MET A 1 -23.69 -8.07 3.79
C MET A 1 -23.16 -6.74 4.33
N THR A 2 -22.62 -6.70 5.54
CA THR A 2 -21.97 -5.48 6.06
C THR A 2 -20.60 -5.35 5.39
N LYS A 3 -20.24 -4.15 4.91
CA LYS A 3 -18.92 -3.91 4.31
C LYS A 3 -17.82 -4.02 5.37
N LEU A 4 -16.66 -4.54 5.00
CA LEU A 4 -15.45 -4.53 5.83
C LEU A 4 -14.86 -3.12 5.86
N ASN A 5 -14.59 -2.59 7.05
CA ASN A 5 -13.87 -1.34 7.20
C ASN A 5 -12.38 -1.59 6.93
N VAL A 6 -11.85 -0.99 5.88
CA VAL A 6 -10.45 -1.22 5.49
C VAL A 6 -9.62 0.05 5.59
N ALA A 7 -8.34 -0.13 5.93
CA ALA A 7 -7.32 0.90 5.76
C ALA A 7 -6.47 0.59 4.52
N LEU A 8 -6.11 1.61 3.76
CA LEU A 8 -5.18 1.49 2.64
C LEU A 8 -3.79 2.01 3.04
N ILE A 9 -2.74 1.23 2.78
CA ILE A 9 -1.37 1.73 2.81
C ILE A 9 -0.95 2.09 1.39
N LEU A 10 -0.54 3.34 1.17
CA LEU A 10 -0.01 3.86 -0.10
C LEU A 10 1.38 4.49 0.09
N ASP A 11 2.16 4.57 -0.98
CA ASP A 11 3.33 5.45 -1.01
C ASP A 11 3.05 6.68 -1.88
N ASN A 12 3.24 7.87 -1.33
CA ASN A 12 3.06 9.16 -2.02
C ASN A 12 1.72 9.25 -2.77
N SER A 13 0.65 8.78 -2.14
CA SER A 13 -0.72 8.68 -2.67
C SER A 13 -0.80 7.94 -4.00
N GLY A 14 0.21 7.13 -4.33
CA GLY A 14 0.33 6.50 -5.63
C GLY A 14 -0.33 5.13 -5.66
N ILE A 15 -1.13 4.89 -6.69
CA ILE A 15 -1.81 3.63 -6.95
C ILE A 15 -1.65 3.25 -8.42
N THR A 16 -1.55 1.96 -8.72
CA THR A 16 -1.55 1.43 -10.09
C THR A 16 -2.96 1.18 -10.58
N LYS A 17 -3.15 1.08 -11.91
CA LYS A 17 -4.50 0.89 -12.47
C LYS A 17 -5.18 -0.39 -11.98
N TRP A 18 -4.50 -1.52 -11.89
CA TRP A 18 -5.17 -2.74 -11.37
C TRP A 18 -5.55 -2.62 -9.89
N GLN A 19 -4.77 -1.93 -9.06
CA GLN A 19 -5.13 -1.65 -7.65
C GLN A 19 -6.38 -0.77 -7.60
N ARG A 20 -6.41 0.25 -8.49
CA ARG A 20 -7.59 0.97 -9.00
C ARG A 20 -8.82 0.07 -9.11
N ASP A 21 -8.78 -0.70 -10.19
CA ASP A 21 -9.88 -1.51 -10.68
C ASP A 21 -10.29 -2.57 -9.62
N ALA A 22 -9.35 -3.12 -8.85
CA ALA A 22 -9.65 -4.07 -7.77
C ALA A 22 -10.42 -3.45 -6.60
N LEU A 23 -10.11 -2.20 -6.21
CA LEU A 23 -10.88 -1.49 -5.19
C LEU A 23 -12.28 -1.13 -5.69
N GLU A 24 -12.41 -0.74 -6.97
CA GLU A 24 -13.70 -0.45 -7.61
C GLU A 24 -14.58 -1.70 -7.67
N GLU A 25 -14.02 -2.84 -8.07
CA GLU A 25 -14.74 -4.12 -8.09
C GLU A 25 -15.15 -4.58 -6.68
N ALA A 26 -14.30 -4.35 -5.69
CA ALA A 26 -14.57 -4.73 -4.30
C ALA A 26 -15.43 -3.71 -3.53
N GLN A 27 -15.92 -2.64 -4.16
CA GLN A 27 -16.58 -1.52 -3.47
C GLN A 27 -17.83 -1.94 -2.68
N ASP A 28 -18.49 -3.03 -3.07
CA ASP A 28 -19.67 -3.57 -2.37
C ASP A 28 -19.30 -4.41 -1.15
N LEU A 29 -18.03 -4.80 -1.04
CA LEU A 29 -17.48 -5.62 0.05
C LEU A 29 -16.63 -4.81 1.04
N VAL A 30 -15.97 -3.74 0.58
CA VAL A 30 -15.05 -2.94 1.41
C VAL A 30 -15.48 -1.48 1.50
N ASP A 31 -15.28 -0.89 2.67
CA ASP A 31 -15.47 0.52 2.96
C ASP A 31 -14.13 1.11 3.43
N ILE A 32 -13.54 1.98 2.61
CA ILE A 32 -12.21 2.55 2.90
C ILE A 32 -12.37 3.68 3.92
N ARG A 33 -12.00 3.40 5.17
CA ARG A 33 -12.11 4.36 6.28
C ARG A 33 -10.91 5.27 6.41
N LEU A 34 -9.73 4.73 6.11
CA LEU A 34 -8.47 5.40 6.40
C LEU A 34 -7.43 5.13 5.32
N ILE A 35 -6.61 6.13 4.99
CA ILE A 35 -5.47 5.97 4.09
C ILE A 35 -4.20 6.35 4.84
N LEU A 36 -3.34 5.36 5.10
CA LEU A 36 -2.00 5.55 5.62
C LEU A 36 -1.05 5.82 4.45
N ASN A 37 -0.55 7.05 4.35
CA ASN A 37 0.27 7.48 3.22
C ASN A 37 1.75 7.65 3.61
N CYS A 38 2.58 6.67 3.25
CA CYS A 38 4.01 6.74 3.48
C CYS A 38 4.69 7.70 2.50
N THR A 39 5.45 8.65 3.03
CA THR A 39 6.08 9.74 2.25
C THR A 39 7.58 9.53 1.99
N ASN A 40 8.20 8.56 2.66
CA ASN A 40 9.65 8.35 2.61
C ASN A 40 10.05 6.93 2.18
N THR A 41 9.18 6.20 1.48
CA THR A 41 9.52 4.86 0.95
C THR A 41 10.68 4.95 -0.05
N ARG A 42 11.74 4.20 0.23
CA ARG A 42 12.99 4.17 -0.55
C ARG A 42 13.06 2.88 -1.35
N THR A 43 13.10 3.00 -2.67
CA THR A 43 13.32 1.85 -3.56
C THR A 43 14.72 1.92 -4.15
N LYS A 44 15.70 1.23 -3.53
CA LYS A 44 17.05 1.12 -4.10
C LYS A 44 17.06 0.11 -5.25
N LYS A 45 17.03 0.59 -6.49
CA LYS A 45 17.23 -0.24 -7.69
C LYS A 45 18.71 -0.31 -8.05
N ARG A 46 19.25 -1.52 -8.27
CA ARG A 46 20.62 -1.72 -8.77
C ARG A 46 20.63 -1.71 -10.29
N VAL A 47 20.27 -0.56 -10.89
CA VAL A 47 19.96 -0.43 -12.32
C VAL A 47 21.11 -0.88 -13.23
N ILE A 48 22.35 -0.48 -12.91
CA ILE A 48 23.54 -0.82 -13.71
C ILE A 48 23.81 -2.33 -13.68
N ARG A 49 23.75 -2.94 -12.49
CA ARG A 49 24.03 -4.38 -12.32
C ARG A 49 23.03 -5.28 -13.02
N HIS A 50 21.78 -4.82 -13.17
CA HIS A 50 20.68 -5.61 -13.73
C HIS A 50 20.05 -4.93 -14.94
N PHE A 51 20.85 -4.27 -15.77
CA PHE A 51 20.39 -3.49 -16.91
C PHE A 51 19.44 -4.29 -17.82
N PHE A 52 19.89 -5.44 -18.35
CA PHE A 52 19.08 -6.27 -19.24
C PHE A 52 17.77 -6.74 -18.59
N TYR A 53 17.81 -7.07 -17.30
CA TYR A 53 16.61 -7.46 -16.54
C TYR A 53 15.60 -6.30 -16.44
N TYR A 54 16.07 -5.07 -16.18
CA TYR A 54 15.18 -3.91 -16.16
C TYR A 54 14.66 -3.54 -17.54
N VAL A 55 15.44 -3.73 -18.61
CA VAL A 55 14.98 -3.58 -20.00
C VAL A 55 13.87 -4.59 -20.31
N LEU A 56 14.07 -5.86 -19.98
CA LEU A 56 13.06 -6.91 -20.15
C LEU A 56 11.77 -6.55 -19.40
N ASN A 57 11.86 -6.14 -18.14
CA ASN A 57 10.71 -5.69 -17.35
C ASN A 57 9.95 -4.52 -17.98
N ILE A 58 10.63 -3.62 -18.70
CA ILE A 58 9.95 -2.53 -19.41
C ILE A 58 9.08 -3.08 -20.54
N PHE A 59 9.51 -4.13 -21.24
CA PHE A 59 8.74 -4.71 -22.33
C PHE A 59 7.72 -5.77 -21.87
N SER A 60 7.99 -6.47 -20.76
CA SER A 60 7.12 -7.56 -20.27
C SER A 60 6.10 -7.10 -19.22
N LEU A 61 6.50 -6.28 -18.26
CA LEU A 61 5.66 -5.93 -17.09
C LEU A 61 5.04 -4.53 -17.19
N ARG A 62 5.61 -3.62 -17.99
CA ARG A 62 5.07 -2.27 -18.12
C ARG A 62 3.91 -2.26 -19.11
N ASN A 63 2.69 -2.21 -18.59
CA ASN A 63 1.47 -2.15 -19.39
C ASN A 63 0.46 -1.15 -18.78
N ARG A 64 -0.73 -1.08 -19.36
CA ARG A 64 -1.80 -0.16 -18.90
C ARG A 64 -2.18 -0.36 -17.43
N PHE A 65 -2.10 -1.59 -16.92
CA PHE A 65 -2.50 -1.96 -15.56
C PHE A 65 -1.43 -1.60 -14.52
N THR A 66 -0.16 -1.62 -14.90
CA THR A 66 0.96 -1.26 -14.00
C THR A 66 1.30 0.24 -14.00
N LYS A 67 0.59 1.04 -14.81
CA LYS A 67 0.73 2.50 -14.82
C LYS A 67 0.26 3.08 -13.47
N ARG A 68 1.15 3.83 -12.82
CA ARG A 68 0.89 4.50 -11.54
C ARG A 68 0.25 5.87 -11.77
N SER A 69 -0.65 6.25 -10.88
CA SER A 69 -1.32 7.55 -10.84
C SER A 69 -1.64 7.93 -9.39
N VAL A 70 -2.05 9.17 -9.16
CA VAL A 70 -2.47 9.63 -7.83
C VAL A 70 -3.86 9.06 -7.50
N PHE A 71 -4.00 8.49 -6.32
CA PHE A 71 -5.28 8.08 -5.75
C PHE A 71 -5.99 9.31 -5.20
N LYS A 72 -7.20 9.58 -5.69
CA LYS A 72 -8.04 10.66 -5.19
C LYS A 72 -8.90 10.09 -4.06
N SER A 73 -8.58 10.45 -2.82
CA SER A 73 -9.23 9.92 -1.62
C SER A 73 -10.66 10.42 -1.40
N GLY A 74 -11.11 11.43 -2.14
CA GLY A 74 -12.42 12.04 -1.91
C GLY A 74 -12.50 12.64 -0.50
N SER A 75 -13.48 12.20 0.28
CA SER A 75 -13.66 12.59 1.68
C SER A 75 -12.96 11.67 2.70
N VAL A 76 -12.28 10.62 2.25
CA VAL A 76 -11.60 9.67 3.14
C VAL A 76 -10.40 10.34 3.79
N GLU A 77 -10.23 10.12 5.10
CA GLU A 77 -9.10 10.65 5.86
C GLU A 77 -7.77 10.06 5.37
N VAL A 78 -6.77 10.93 5.21
CA VAL A 78 -5.42 10.57 4.79
C VAL A 78 -4.44 10.98 5.88
N ILE A 79 -3.73 10.00 6.44
CA ILE A 79 -2.68 10.21 7.44
C ILE A 79 -1.32 10.09 6.76
N PRO A 80 -0.65 11.21 6.45
CA PRO A 80 0.71 11.18 5.95
C PRO A 80 1.68 10.79 7.08
N PHE A 81 2.63 9.92 6.77
CA PHE A 81 3.66 9.54 7.74
C PHE A 81 5.01 9.25 7.08
N LYS A 82 6.05 9.18 7.91
CA LYS A 82 7.37 8.67 7.53
C LYS A 82 7.55 7.32 8.22
N CYS A 83 7.83 6.27 7.44
CA CYS A 83 8.17 4.99 8.01
C CYS A 83 9.57 5.02 8.66
N GLU A 84 9.72 4.21 9.70
CA GLU A 84 11.01 3.88 10.30
C GLU A 84 11.66 2.75 9.50
N TYR A 85 13.00 2.71 9.48
CA TYR A 85 13.74 1.68 8.76
C TYR A 85 14.58 0.85 9.71
N ASP A 86 14.53 -0.46 9.53
CA ASP A 86 15.49 -1.42 10.08
C ASP A 86 16.03 -2.30 8.94
N GLY A 87 17.16 -1.88 8.37
CA GLY A 87 17.72 -2.49 7.17
C GLY A 87 16.78 -2.35 5.97
N VAL A 88 16.21 -3.49 5.54
CA VAL A 88 15.22 -3.57 4.45
C VAL A 88 13.76 -3.49 4.93
N TRP A 89 13.55 -3.60 6.24
CA TRP A 89 12.22 -3.54 6.86
C TRP A 89 11.80 -2.08 7.07
N GLN A 90 10.50 -1.86 6.90
CA GLN A 90 9.85 -0.59 7.18
C GLN A 90 8.80 -0.80 8.27
N ALA A 91 8.79 0.06 9.28
CA ALA A 91 7.77 0.07 10.32
C ALA A 91 6.90 1.34 10.19
N ILE A 92 5.60 1.18 10.45
CA ILE A 92 4.69 2.30 10.63
C ILE A 92 4.91 2.84 12.05
N PRO A 93 5.08 4.16 12.25
CA PRO A 93 5.20 4.72 13.59
C PRO A 93 4.00 4.35 14.46
N LYS A 94 4.22 4.09 15.75
CA LYS A 94 3.18 3.57 16.65
C LYS A 94 1.96 4.50 16.72
N GLU A 95 2.19 5.80 16.72
CA GLU A 95 1.14 6.82 16.71
C GLU A 95 0.22 6.74 15.48
N VAL A 96 0.73 6.23 14.35
CA VAL A 96 -0.03 6.03 13.12
C VAL A 96 -0.73 4.67 13.13
N SER A 97 -0.09 3.61 13.61
CA SER A 97 -0.73 2.28 13.68
C SER A 97 -1.86 2.25 14.71
N MET A 98 -1.79 3.03 15.80
CA MET A 98 -2.89 3.20 16.75
C MET A 98 -4.19 3.71 16.09
N GLN A 99 -4.09 4.54 15.05
CA GLN A 99 -5.24 5.09 14.32
C GLN A 99 -6.10 4.00 13.65
N LEU A 100 -5.52 2.82 13.36
CA LEU A 100 -6.27 1.69 12.82
C LEU A 100 -7.33 1.18 13.80
N LYS A 101 -6.97 1.14 15.09
CA LYS A 101 -7.88 0.70 16.15
C LYS A 101 -8.97 1.73 16.40
N ASP A 102 -8.61 3.01 16.46
CA ASP A 102 -9.54 4.12 16.70
C ASP A 102 -10.60 4.23 15.57
N ASN A 103 -10.20 3.91 14.34
CA ASN A 103 -11.07 3.88 13.16
C ASN A 103 -11.79 2.54 12.94
N LYS A 104 -11.71 1.59 13.89
CA LYS A 104 -12.36 0.27 13.81
C LYS A 104 -12.06 -0.47 12.50
N VAL A 105 -10.80 -0.46 12.08
CA VAL A 105 -10.36 -1.12 10.86
C VAL A 105 -10.40 -2.64 11.05
N ASP A 106 -11.12 -3.33 10.17
CA ASP A 106 -11.26 -4.78 10.14
C ASP A 106 -10.11 -5.45 9.35
N ALA A 107 -9.54 -4.76 8.35
CA ALA A 107 -8.40 -5.25 7.57
C ALA A 107 -7.57 -4.12 6.94
N VAL A 108 -6.29 -4.39 6.67
CA VAL A 108 -5.39 -3.47 5.97
C VAL A 108 -5.09 -3.99 4.57
N ILE A 109 -5.28 -3.16 3.55
CA ILE A 109 -4.85 -3.45 2.18
C ILE A 109 -3.53 -2.71 1.93
N LYS A 110 -2.47 -3.46 1.67
CA LYS A 110 -1.11 -2.94 1.50
C LYS A 110 -0.73 -2.83 0.02
N PHE A 111 -0.78 -1.62 -0.51
CA PHE A 111 -0.35 -1.29 -1.88
C PHE A 111 0.95 -0.48 -1.94
N GLY A 112 1.31 0.20 -0.85
CA GLY A 112 2.59 0.86 -0.62
C GLY A 112 3.49 0.06 0.32
N MET A 113 4.64 0.67 0.62
CA MET A 113 5.72 0.13 1.44
C MET A 113 6.31 -1.17 0.87
N SER A 114 7.56 -1.45 1.23
CA SER A 114 8.27 -2.70 0.90
C SER A 114 7.95 -3.75 1.97
N LEU A 115 8.95 -4.29 2.65
CA LEU A 115 8.79 -5.25 3.74
C LEU A 115 8.25 -4.53 4.97
N LEU A 116 6.97 -4.75 5.29
CA LEU A 116 6.31 -4.16 6.45
C LEU A 116 6.62 -4.99 7.70
N ARG A 117 7.13 -4.33 8.74
CA ARG A 117 7.23 -4.90 10.08
C ARG A 117 5.89 -4.73 10.80
N ILE A 118 5.47 -5.79 11.49
CA ILE A 118 4.24 -5.85 12.27
C ILE A 118 4.55 -5.45 13.70
N ASP A 119 3.78 -4.50 14.24
CA ASP A 119 3.79 -4.11 15.64
C ASP A 119 2.54 -4.67 16.36
N ASP A 120 2.44 -4.44 17.67
CA ASP A 120 1.34 -4.92 18.50
C ASP A 120 -0.04 -4.42 18.04
N HIS A 121 -0.09 -3.28 17.32
CA HIS A 121 -1.33 -2.70 16.79
C HIS A 121 -1.76 -3.31 15.46
N LEU A 122 -0.80 -3.82 14.67
CA LEU A 122 -1.04 -4.51 13.41
C LEU A 122 -1.16 -6.03 13.57
N GLU A 123 -0.62 -6.62 14.64
CA GLU A 123 -0.54 -8.08 14.84
C GLU A 123 -1.91 -8.77 14.73
N ASN A 124 -2.96 -8.11 15.20
CA ASN A 124 -4.32 -8.65 15.23
C ASN A 124 -5.21 -8.18 14.07
N ILE A 125 -4.66 -7.41 13.12
CA ILE A 125 -5.41 -6.91 11.96
C ILE A 125 -4.93 -7.65 10.71
N PRO A 126 -5.81 -8.37 9.98
CA PRO A 126 -5.45 -9.01 8.73
C PRO A 126 -4.84 -8.02 7.72
N ILE A 127 -3.68 -8.33 7.18
CA ILE A 127 -3.00 -7.52 6.16
C ILE A 127 -3.00 -8.25 4.82
N LEU A 128 -3.72 -7.69 3.85
CA LEU A 128 -3.74 -8.14 2.47
C LEU A 128 -2.62 -7.42 1.70
N SER A 129 -1.50 -8.12 1.50
CA SER A 129 -0.39 -7.64 0.68
C SER A 129 -0.42 -8.32 -0.68
N PHE A 130 -0.32 -7.52 -1.74
CA PHE A 130 -0.37 -8.00 -3.10
C PHE A 130 0.97 -7.75 -3.78
N HIS A 131 1.47 -8.80 -4.41
CA HIS A 131 2.57 -8.70 -5.34
C HIS A 131 2.00 -8.91 -6.74
N HIS A 132 2.38 -8.06 -7.69
CA HIS A 132 2.14 -8.35 -9.09
C HIS A 132 2.90 -9.63 -9.44
N GLY A 133 2.20 -10.76 -9.50
CA GLY A 133 2.75 -12.07 -9.77
C GLY A 133 1.87 -12.81 -10.74
N ASN A 134 2.09 -12.57 -12.03
CA ASN A 134 2.29 -13.57 -13.09
C ASN A 134 2.64 -12.84 -14.39
#